data_AF-C3W915-F1
#
_entry.id   AF-C3W915-F1
#
_cell.length_a   1.000
_cell.length_b   1.000
_cell.length_c   1.000
_cell.angle_alpha   90.00
_cell.angle_beta   90.00
_cell.angle_gamma   90.00
#
_symmetry.space_group_name_H-M   'P 1'
#
loop_
_entity.id
_entity.type
_entity.pdbx_description
1 polymer ?
#
loop_
_entity_poly.entity_id
_entity_poly.type
_entity_poly.pdbx_seq_one_letter_code
_entity_poly.pdbx_strand_id
1 'polypeptide(L)'
;GHWKHGGIVGVFGYGGGVIGRYCDRPDLFPNVAHFHTMRVNQPASKFYSTEVLRKICDIWEEKGSGLTNMHGSTGDMILLGTTTDQLEPIFYELTHELGMDLGGSGSNMRTPSCCVGKARCEWSCIDTQDITYDITMRYQDELHRPMFPYKFKFKTSGCPNDCVAAIARADCSIIGTWRDKIRIDQEAVRAYVGGELVPNGGAHGTEKRALDIQKEVIDLCPTKCMEWDGKNLKIWDEDCTRCMHCINVMPRALRPGQDVGATILVGAKAPILEGAQLGSVV
;
A
#
# COMPACT_ATOMS: atom_id res chain seq x y z
N GLY A 1 -22.02 13.47 13.09
CA GLY A 1 -21.45 14.47 12.18
C GLY A 1 -22.57 15.23 11.51
N HIS A 2 -22.35 16.49 11.13
CA HIS A 2 -23.35 17.39 10.53
C HIS A 2 -23.46 17.24 9.01
N TRP A 3 -23.64 15.99 8.59
CA TRP A 3 -23.77 15.61 7.19
C TRP A 3 -24.99 14.72 7.02
N LYS A 4 -25.77 14.97 5.97
CA LYS A 4 -26.90 14.10 5.58
C LYS A 4 -26.40 12.70 5.22
N HIS A 5 -27.32 11.74 5.32
CA HIS A 5 -27.06 10.35 4.93
C HIS A 5 -26.82 10.25 3.42
N GLY A 6 -25.77 9.53 3.03
CA GLY A 6 -25.45 9.24 1.63
C GLY A 6 -25.27 10.47 0.72
N GLY A 7 -25.48 10.23 -0.58
CA GLY A 7 -25.38 11.18 -1.68
C GLY A 7 -24.93 10.48 -2.95
N ILE A 8 -25.73 10.56 -4.02
CA ILE A 8 -25.45 9.93 -5.31
C ILE A 8 -25.17 11.01 -6.33
N VAL A 9 -23.91 11.11 -6.74
CA VAL A 9 -23.37 12.02 -7.76
C VAL A 9 -22.19 11.32 -8.43
N GLY A 10 -21.82 11.75 -9.63
CA GLY A 10 -20.74 11.14 -10.39
C GLY A 10 -20.53 11.86 -11.71
N VAL A 11 -19.76 11.21 -12.58
CA VAL A 11 -19.50 11.64 -13.96
C VAL A 11 -20.06 10.62 -14.94
N PHE A 12 -20.42 11.05 -16.13
CA PHE A 12 -20.98 10.18 -17.16
C PHE A 12 -19.98 9.09 -17.56
N GLY A 13 -20.53 7.90 -17.83
CA GLY A 13 -19.76 6.71 -18.19
C GLY A 13 -19.26 5.89 -16.99
N TYR A 14 -19.17 6.47 -15.79
CA TYR A 14 -18.72 5.79 -14.56
C TYR A 14 -19.83 5.67 -13.52
N GLY A 15 -19.86 4.54 -12.81
CA GLY A 15 -20.79 4.28 -11.71
C GLY A 15 -20.21 4.58 -10.32
N GLY A 16 -19.01 5.17 -10.25
CA GLY A 16 -18.29 5.46 -9.02
C GLY A 16 -17.18 6.50 -9.22
N GLY A 17 -16.37 6.72 -8.19
CA GLY A 17 -15.25 7.68 -8.17
C GLY A 17 -15.53 8.96 -7.38
N VAL A 18 -16.81 9.30 -7.17
CA VAL A 18 -17.23 10.47 -6.38
C VAL A 18 -18.10 10.05 -5.20
N ILE A 19 -17.83 10.58 -4.03
CA ILE A 19 -18.65 10.40 -2.82
C ILE A 19 -19.48 11.66 -2.60
N GLY A 20 -20.78 11.58 -2.90
CA GLY A 20 -21.74 12.64 -2.62
C GLY A 20 -21.89 12.88 -1.12
N ARG A 21 -21.96 14.16 -0.75
CA ARG A 21 -22.12 14.60 0.64
C ARG A 21 -22.76 15.98 0.67
N TYR A 22 -23.68 16.17 1.62
CA TYR A 22 -24.46 17.38 1.79
C TYR A 22 -24.56 17.75 3.27
N CYS A 23 -24.35 19.03 3.62
CA CYS A 23 -24.51 19.50 4.99
C CYS A 23 -25.98 19.39 5.44
N ASP A 24 -26.21 19.07 6.72
CA ASP A 24 -27.56 19.02 7.31
C ASP A 24 -28.11 20.42 7.70
N ARG A 25 -27.24 21.44 7.72
CA ARG A 25 -27.55 22.85 8.01
C ARG A 25 -27.06 23.82 6.92
N PRO A 26 -27.57 23.70 5.68
CA PRO A 26 -27.16 24.58 4.57
C PRO A 26 -27.58 26.05 4.80
N ASP A 27 -28.54 26.30 5.69
CA ASP A 27 -28.94 27.64 6.12
C ASP A 27 -27.82 28.36 6.89
N LEU A 28 -27.07 27.62 7.72
CA LEU A 28 -25.95 28.17 8.48
C LEU A 28 -24.62 28.06 7.73
N PHE A 29 -24.46 27.01 6.93
CA PHE A 29 -23.20 26.71 6.24
C PHE A 29 -23.43 26.51 4.74
N PRO A 30 -23.83 27.56 4.01
CA PRO A 30 -24.21 27.46 2.60
C PRO A 30 -23.07 26.99 1.70
N ASN A 31 -21.82 27.36 2.01
CA ASN A 31 -20.63 27.01 1.21
C ASN A 31 -20.25 25.52 1.25
N VAL A 32 -20.85 24.75 2.17
CA VAL A 32 -20.68 23.29 2.24
C VAL A 32 -22.02 22.56 2.10
N ALA A 33 -23.04 23.24 1.55
CA ALA A 33 -24.31 22.62 1.22
C ALA A 33 -24.09 21.40 0.31
N HIS A 34 -23.18 21.52 -0.65
CA HIS A 34 -22.55 20.42 -1.38
C HIS A 34 -21.08 20.36 -0.98
N PHE A 35 -20.57 19.16 -0.68
CA PHE A 35 -19.18 18.98 -0.31
C PHE A 35 -18.66 17.61 -0.76
N HIS A 36 -18.76 17.38 -2.06
CA HIS A 36 -18.47 16.09 -2.67
C HIS A 36 -16.97 15.79 -2.66
N THR A 37 -16.62 14.51 -2.50
CA THR A 37 -15.24 14.06 -2.52
C THR A 37 -14.95 13.34 -3.83
N MET A 38 -13.98 13.80 -4.60
CA MET A 38 -13.50 13.08 -5.79
C MET A 38 -12.27 12.25 -5.42
N ARG A 39 -12.28 10.98 -5.84
CA ARG A 39 -11.14 10.07 -5.71
C ARG A 39 -10.38 10.09 -7.01
N VAL A 40 -9.11 10.46 -6.98
CA VAL A 40 -8.22 10.47 -8.14
C VAL A 40 -7.23 9.33 -8.00
N ASN A 41 -7.10 8.52 -9.06
CA ASN A 41 -6.24 7.36 -9.07
C ASN A 41 -4.77 7.80 -8.96
N GLN A 42 -4.06 7.28 -7.96
CA GLN A 42 -2.67 7.65 -7.69
C GLN A 42 -1.67 6.80 -8.48
N PRO A 43 -0.50 7.33 -8.86
CA PRO A 43 0.60 6.51 -9.36
C PRO A 43 1.03 5.47 -8.32
N ALA A 44 1.46 4.29 -8.79
CA ALA A 44 1.95 3.22 -7.93
C ALA A 44 3.05 3.73 -6.99
N SER A 45 3.00 3.32 -5.72
CA SER A 45 3.88 3.80 -4.65
C SER A 45 3.91 5.33 -4.40
N LYS A 46 3.00 6.11 -5.00
CA LYS A 46 2.80 7.54 -4.71
C LYS A 46 4.03 8.43 -5.01
N PHE A 47 4.77 8.12 -6.06
CA PHE A 47 5.81 9.03 -6.57
C PHE A 47 5.16 10.12 -7.41
N TYR A 48 5.59 11.37 -7.20
CA TYR A 48 5.09 12.53 -7.93
C TYR A 48 6.24 13.45 -8.32
N SER A 49 6.08 14.12 -9.46
CA SER A 49 6.81 15.36 -9.75
C SER A 49 6.07 16.54 -9.13
N THR A 50 6.82 17.61 -8.82
CA THR A 50 6.18 18.85 -8.32
C THR A 50 5.32 19.52 -9.38
N GLU A 51 5.59 19.28 -10.67
CA GLU A 51 4.78 19.79 -11.78
C GLU A 51 3.34 19.21 -11.74
N VAL A 52 3.21 17.89 -11.64
CA VAL A 52 1.89 17.23 -11.58
C VAL A 52 1.12 17.68 -10.35
N LEU A 53 1.78 17.75 -9.17
CA LEU A 53 1.10 18.20 -7.95
C LEU A 53 0.64 19.64 -8.03
N ARG A 54 1.43 20.56 -8.62
CA ARG A 54 1.01 21.96 -8.79
C ARG A 54 -0.19 22.07 -9.72
N LYS A 55 -0.18 21.38 -10.86
CA LYS A 55 -1.33 21.37 -11.79
C LYS A 55 -2.60 20.85 -11.11
N ILE A 56 -2.50 19.81 -10.27
CA ILE A 56 -3.66 19.33 -9.49
C ILE A 56 -4.14 20.40 -8.50
N CYS A 57 -3.22 21.08 -7.81
CA CYS A 57 -3.58 22.20 -6.93
C CYS A 57 -4.28 23.32 -7.70
N ASP A 58 -3.79 23.69 -8.89
CA ASP A 58 -4.39 24.75 -9.72
C ASP A 58 -5.85 24.39 -10.11
N ILE A 59 -6.08 23.17 -10.60
CA ILE A 59 -7.43 22.65 -10.91
C ILE A 59 -8.33 22.70 -9.65
N TRP A 60 -7.79 22.25 -8.51
CA TRP A 60 -8.58 22.07 -7.30
C TRP A 60 -8.82 23.35 -6.50
N GLU A 61 -7.95 24.35 -6.62
CA GLU A 61 -8.15 25.69 -6.06
C GLU A 61 -9.25 26.43 -6.83
N GLU A 62 -9.30 26.28 -8.16
CA GLU A 62 -10.31 26.93 -8.98
C GLU A 62 -11.70 26.30 -8.82
N LYS A 63 -11.78 24.96 -8.80
CA LYS A 63 -13.05 24.22 -8.94
C LYS A 63 -13.46 23.42 -7.70
N GLY A 64 -12.61 23.40 -6.68
CA GLY A 64 -12.82 22.68 -5.43
C GLY A 64 -12.73 23.60 -4.22
N SER A 65 -12.49 22.98 -3.06
CA SER A 65 -12.34 23.70 -1.80
C SER A 65 -10.89 24.10 -1.50
N GLY A 66 -9.91 23.65 -2.31
CA GLY A 66 -8.49 23.68 -1.98
C GLY A 66 -8.05 22.65 -0.90
N LEU A 67 -8.98 21.90 -0.29
CA LEU A 67 -8.66 20.90 0.74
C LEU A 67 -8.46 19.51 0.14
N THR A 68 -7.48 18.77 0.65
CA THR A 68 -7.17 17.41 0.18
C THR A 68 -6.87 16.46 1.34
N ASN A 69 -7.00 15.15 1.07
CA ASN A 69 -6.27 14.14 1.85
C ASN A 69 -5.24 13.47 0.95
N MET A 70 -3.97 13.52 1.37
CA MET A 70 -2.82 12.92 0.70
C MET A 70 -2.28 11.79 1.59
N HIS A 71 -2.86 10.58 1.57
CA HIS A 71 -3.84 10.01 0.63
C HIS A 71 -5.03 9.39 1.38
N GLY A 72 -6.05 8.96 0.64
CA GLY A 72 -7.09 8.08 1.17
C GLY A 72 -6.51 6.71 1.57
N SER A 73 -7.10 6.06 2.56
CA SER A 73 -6.59 4.79 3.07
C SER A 73 -6.60 3.64 2.05
N THR A 74 -7.33 3.73 0.94
CA THR A 74 -7.23 2.72 -0.13
C THR A 74 -6.00 2.97 -0.99
N GLY A 75 -5.68 4.23 -1.29
CA GLY A 75 -4.57 4.65 -2.13
C GLY A 75 -4.80 6.03 -2.74
N ASP A 76 -6.05 6.33 -3.08
CA ASP A 76 -6.47 7.48 -3.90
C ASP A 76 -5.95 8.82 -3.37
N MET A 77 -5.63 9.74 -4.27
CA MET A 77 -5.62 11.16 -3.93
C MET A 77 -7.06 11.62 -3.70
N ILE A 78 -7.30 12.35 -2.61
CA ILE A 78 -8.64 12.77 -2.23
C ILE A 78 -8.76 14.27 -2.41
N LEU A 79 -9.58 14.68 -3.38
CA LEU A 79 -9.99 16.06 -3.57
C LEU A 79 -11.27 16.28 -2.75
N LEU A 80 -11.16 17.00 -1.62
CA LEU A 80 -12.16 17.02 -0.56
C LEU A 80 -13.05 18.26 -0.63
N GLY A 81 -14.23 18.14 -1.24
CA GLY A 81 -15.23 19.20 -1.24
C GLY A 81 -15.29 19.97 -2.55
N THR A 82 -16.31 19.69 -3.34
CA THR A 82 -16.73 20.48 -4.50
C THR A 82 -18.26 20.35 -4.66
N THR A 83 -18.82 21.05 -5.64
CA THR A 83 -20.25 21.04 -5.98
C THR A 83 -20.52 20.07 -7.13
N THR A 84 -21.79 19.78 -7.40
CA THR A 84 -22.19 18.76 -8.41
C THR A 84 -21.83 19.19 -9.83
N ASP A 85 -21.99 20.47 -10.14
CA ASP A 85 -21.72 21.09 -11.44
C ASP A 85 -20.23 21.14 -11.80
N GLN A 86 -19.33 21.03 -10.82
CA GLN A 86 -17.88 21.01 -11.02
C GLN A 86 -17.30 19.60 -11.25
N LEU A 87 -18.09 18.54 -11.07
CA LEU A 87 -17.59 17.16 -11.19
C LEU A 87 -17.08 16.84 -12.60
N GLU A 88 -17.87 17.16 -13.63
CA GLU A 88 -17.50 16.94 -15.03
C GLU A 88 -16.34 17.86 -15.48
N PRO A 89 -16.34 19.17 -15.20
CA PRO A 89 -15.19 20.04 -15.49
C PRO A 89 -13.87 19.54 -14.89
N ILE A 90 -13.88 19.13 -13.62
CA ILE A 90 -12.68 18.61 -12.96
C ILE A 90 -12.23 17.30 -13.60
N PHE A 91 -13.17 16.40 -13.88
CA PHE A 91 -12.86 15.13 -14.53
C PHE A 91 -12.30 15.32 -15.95
N TYR A 92 -12.83 16.27 -16.71
CA TYR A 92 -12.33 16.64 -18.02
C TYR A 92 -10.87 17.10 -17.95
N GLU A 93 -10.53 18.01 -17.03
CA GLU A 93 -9.15 18.51 -16.90
C GLU A 93 -8.19 17.45 -16.38
N LEU A 94 -8.61 16.63 -15.40
CA LEU A 94 -7.80 15.50 -14.93
C LEU A 94 -7.43 14.56 -16.09
N THR A 95 -8.40 14.24 -16.96
CA THR A 95 -8.17 13.29 -18.06
C THR A 95 -7.44 13.92 -19.25
N HIS A 96 -7.79 15.13 -19.68
CA HIS A 96 -7.25 15.75 -20.89
C HIS A 96 -5.92 16.47 -20.67
N GLU A 97 -5.71 17.06 -19.50
CA GLU A 97 -4.49 17.84 -19.20
C GLU A 97 -3.44 17.06 -18.41
N LEU A 98 -3.87 16.10 -17.59
CA LEU A 98 -2.99 15.33 -16.70
C LEU A 98 -2.90 13.84 -17.04
N GLY A 99 -3.80 13.31 -17.89
CA GLY A 99 -3.88 11.87 -18.15
C GLY A 99 -4.18 11.05 -16.89
N MET A 100 -4.83 11.66 -15.89
CA MET A 100 -5.19 11.04 -14.62
C MET A 100 -6.67 10.72 -14.60
N ASP A 101 -7.00 9.53 -14.13
CA ASP A 101 -8.38 9.05 -14.04
C ASP A 101 -8.90 9.06 -12.59
N LEU A 102 -10.20 8.87 -12.42
CA LEU A 102 -10.82 8.66 -11.12
C LEU A 102 -10.45 7.28 -10.55
N GLY A 103 -10.43 7.22 -9.23
CA GLY A 103 -10.34 5.98 -8.46
C GLY A 103 -11.69 5.28 -8.27
N GLY A 104 -11.68 4.13 -7.60
CA GLY A 104 -12.87 3.29 -7.43
C GLY A 104 -13.71 3.60 -6.18
N SER A 105 -15.04 3.55 -6.33
CA SER A 105 -16.01 3.50 -5.21
C SER A 105 -17.29 2.78 -5.60
N GLY A 106 -17.95 2.10 -4.65
CA GLY A 106 -19.16 1.31 -4.91
C GLY A 106 -18.94 -0.19 -4.79
N SER A 107 -19.78 -0.99 -5.43
CA SER A 107 -19.66 -2.46 -5.50
C SER A 107 -18.85 -2.87 -6.73
N ASN A 108 -17.57 -2.55 -6.70
CA ASN A 108 -16.59 -2.67 -7.78
C ASN A 108 -15.22 -3.05 -7.23
N MET A 109 -14.28 -3.28 -8.14
CA MET A 109 -12.87 -3.17 -7.83
C MET A 109 -12.58 -1.75 -7.33
N ARG A 110 -11.80 -1.65 -6.26
CA ARG A 110 -11.30 -0.37 -5.75
C ARG A 110 -9.86 -0.21 -6.18
N THR A 111 -9.41 1.04 -6.17
CA THR A 111 -8.06 1.45 -6.52
C THR A 111 -6.99 0.55 -5.87
N PRO A 112 -6.24 -0.22 -6.66
CA PRO A 112 -5.13 -1.01 -6.17
C PRO A 112 -4.04 -0.13 -5.56
N SER A 113 -3.29 -0.66 -4.59
CA SER A 113 -2.13 0.04 -4.04
C SER A 113 -1.02 -0.90 -3.59
N CYS A 114 0.21 -0.42 -3.62
CA CYS A 114 1.39 -1.18 -3.25
C CYS A 114 2.32 -0.45 -2.29
N CYS A 115 3.26 -1.21 -1.71
CA CYS A 115 4.42 -0.64 -1.05
C CYS A 115 5.40 -0.02 -2.08
N VAL A 116 6.53 0.53 -1.63
CA VAL A 116 7.53 1.15 -2.52
C VAL A 116 8.19 0.15 -3.48
N GLY A 117 8.20 -1.14 -3.11
CA GLY A 117 8.73 -2.22 -3.94
C GLY A 117 10.20 -2.04 -4.30
N LYS A 118 10.56 -2.52 -5.49
CA LYS A 118 11.94 -2.48 -6.02
C LYS A 118 12.46 -1.07 -6.29
N ALA A 119 11.61 -0.05 -6.33
CA ALA A 119 12.04 1.32 -6.53
C ALA A 119 12.96 1.83 -5.41
N ARG A 120 12.80 1.34 -4.17
CA ARG A 120 13.64 1.77 -3.04
C ARG A 120 13.73 0.79 -1.87
N CYS A 121 13.48 -0.50 -2.08
CA CYS A 121 13.61 -1.52 -1.05
C CYS A 121 14.35 -2.73 -1.59
N GLU A 122 15.46 -3.08 -0.94
CA GLU A 122 16.33 -4.21 -1.24
C GLU A 122 15.70 -5.57 -0.88
N TRP A 123 14.57 -5.57 -0.15
CA TRP A 123 13.84 -6.78 0.24
C TRP A 123 12.72 -7.16 -0.73
N SER A 124 12.39 -6.30 -1.70
CA SER A 124 11.25 -6.55 -2.59
C SER A 124 11.52 -7.72 -3.53
N CYS A 125 10.78 -8.81 -3.35
CA CYS A 125 10.90 -10.03 -4.15
C CYS A 125 10.24 -9.86 -5.54
N ILE A 126 9.17 -9.06 -5.61
CA ILE A 126 8.41 -8.80 -6.83
C ILE A 126 8.45 -7.31 -7.21
N ASP A 127 8.15 -7.00 -8.47
CA ASP A 127 7.90 -5.61 -8.87
C ASP A 127 6.47 -5.21 -8.49
N THR A 128 6.31 -4.62 -7.30
CA THR A 128 4.98 -4.30 -6.78
C THR A 128 4.31 -3.17 -7.55
N GLN A 129 5.10 -2.26 -8.15
CA GLN A 129 4.58 -1.12 -8.89
C GLN A 129 4.01 -1.58 -10.21
N ASP A 130 4.77 -2.39 -10.95
CA ASP A 130 4.35 -2.96 -12.23
C ASP A 130 3.08 -3.81 -12.07
N ILE A 131 3.06 -4.74 -11.11
CA ILE A 131 1.86 -5.57 -10.83
C ILE A 131 0.65 -4.69 -10.49
N THR A 132 0.83 -3.64 -9.69
CA THR A 132 -0.26 -2.76 -9.27
C THR A 132 -0.78 -1.95 -10.46
N TYR A 133 0.12 -1.45 -11.30
CA TYR A 133 -0.24 -0.72 -12.51
C TYR A 133 -0.96 -1.62 -13.51
N ASP A 134 -0.41 -2.81 -13.80
CA ASP A 134 -1.01 -3.78 -14.73
C ASP A 134 -2.42 -4.18 -14.28
N ILE A 135 -2.60 -4.56 -13.02
CA ILE A 135 -3.93 -4.87 -12.46
C ILE A 135 -4.88 -3.67 -12.59
N THR A 136 -4.39 -2.47 -12.30
CA THR A 136 -5.22 -1.25 -12.39
C THR A 136 -5.67 -0.99 -13.83
N MET A 137 -4.77 -1.12 -14.81
CA MET A 137 -5.07 -0.88 -16.22
C MET A 137 -5.89 -2.01 -16.85
N ARG A 138 -5.63 -3.26 -16.46
CA ARG A 138 -6.31 -4.43 -16.99
C ARG A 138 -7.80 -4.45 -16.63
N TYR A 139 -8.14 -4.01 -15.41
CA TYR A 139 -9.49 -4.09 -14.84
C TYR A 139 -10.13 -2.70 -14.65
N GLN A 140 -9.89 -1.78 -15.58
CA GLN A 140 -10.50 -0.43 -15.53
C GLN A 140 -12.03 -0.50 -15.54
N ASP A 141 -12.63 -1.39 -16.34
CA ASP A 141 -14.09 -1.53 -16.38
C ASP A 141 -14.65 -1.94 -15.02
N GLU A 142 -14.07 -2.97 -14.40
CA GLU A 142 -14.46 -3.44 -13.08
C GLU A 142 -14.17 -2.44 -11.97
N LEU A 143 -13.29 -1.46 -12.18
CA LEU A 143 -13.00 -0.36 -11.25
C LEU A 143 -14.04 0.76 -11.39
N HIS A 144 -14.38 1.15 -12.61
CA HIS A 144 -15.25 2.31 -12.86
C HIS A 144 -16.74 1.96 -12.94
N ARG A 145 -17.10 0.73 -13.29
CA ARG A 145 -18.49 0.28 -13.50
C ARG A 145 -18.85 -0.84 -12.52
N PRO A 146 -19.55 -0.51 -11.42
CA PRO A 146 -19.95 -1.50 -10.41
C PRO A 146 -20.77 -2.66 -10.98
N MET A 147 -20.17 -3.84 -11.01
CA MET A 147 -20.81 -5.09 -11.44
C MET A 147 -20.66 -6.23 -10.42
N PHE A 148 -19.98 -5.99 -9.30
CA PHE A 148 -19.75 -7.02 -8.28
C PHE A 148 -20.86 -7.01 -7.22
N PRO A 149 -21.05 -8.13 -6.49
CA PRO A 149 -21.96 -8.17 -5.34
C PRO A 149 -21.56 -7.15 -4.26
N TYR A 150 -20.26 -6.91 -4.09
CA TYR A 150 -19.76 -5.89 -3.17
C TYR A 150 -18.36 -5.39 -3.59
N LYS A 151 -17.74 -4.55 -2.76
CA LYS A 151 -16.40 -4.01 -3.03
C LYS A 151 -15.33 -5.11 -3.04
N PHE A 152 -14.34 -4.94 -3.90
CA PHE A 152 -13.16 -5.81 -3.98
C PHE A 152 -11.88 -4.96 -4.05
N LYS A 153 -10.81 -5.36 -3.38
CA LYS A 153 -9.55 -4.62 -3.30
C LYS A 153 -8.36 -5.51 -3.60
N PHE A 154 -7.43 -4.98 -4.38
CA PHE A 154 -6.09 -5.53 -4.53
C PHE A 154 -5.08 -4.71 -3.73
N LYS A 155 -4.13 -5.39 -3.09
CA LYS A 155 -2.91 -4.75 -2.56
C LYS A 155 -1.69 -5.63 -2.75
N THR A 156 -0.57 -5.00 -3.07
CA THR A 156 0.68 -5.70 -3.39
C THR A 156 1.82 -5.26 -2.48
N SER A 157 2.37 -6.21 -1.72
CA SER A 157 3.53 -6.04 -0.85
C SER A 157 4.72 -6.82 -1.37
N GLY A 158 5.90 -6.20 -1.37
CA GLY A 158 7.11 -6.79 -1.95
C GLY A 158 7.72 -7.92 -1.12
N CYS A 159 7.39 -8.00 0.18
CA CYS A 159 7.85 -9.03 1.11
C CYS A 159 6.89 -9.18 2.30
N PRO A 160 7.08 -10.18 3.19
CA PRO A 160 6.22 -10.43 4.35
C PRO A 160 6.20 -9.34 5.43
N ASN A 161 7.06 -8.31 5.38
CA ASN A 161 6.91 -7.11 6.22
C ASN A 161 5.63 -6.33 5.90
N ASP A 162 5.02 -6.57 4.73
CA ASP A 162 3.71 -6.10 4.33
C ASP A 162 3.45 -4.60 4.55
N CYS A 163 4.34 -3.74 4.02
CA CYS A 163 4.29 -2.29 4.30
C CYS A 163 3.03 -1.57 3.78
N VAL A 164 2.24 -2.16 2.86
CA VAL A 164 0.92 -1.62 2.47
C VAL A 164 -0.24 -2.26 3.25
N ALA A 165 0.07 -3.17 4.18
CA ALA A 165 -0.87 -3.96 4.96
C ALA A 165 -1.91 -4.67 4.08
N ALA A 166 -1.43 -5.32 3.02
CA ALA A 166 -2.23 -6.08 2.09
C ALA A 166 -3.08 -7.11 2.83
N ILE A 167 -2.46 -7.93 3.70
CA ILE A 167 -3.11 -9.03 4.42
C ILE A 167 -4.32 -8.58 5.25
N ALA A 168 -4.37 -7.32 5.66
CA ALA A 168 -5.45 -6.80 6.50
C ALA A 168 -6.46 -5.94 5.75
N ARG A 169 -6.12 -5.44 4.55
CA ARG A 169 -6.85 -4.34 3.90
C ARG A 169 -7.17 -4.58 2.43
N ALA A 170 -7.01 -5.80 1.95
CA ALA A 170 -7.35 -6.18 0.58
C ALA A 170 -8.04 -7.55 0.53
N ASP A 171 -9.13 -7.61 -0.24
CA ASP A 171 -9.84 -8.85 -0.54
C ASP A 171 -8.92 -9.84 -1.27
N CYS A 172 -7.99 -9.35 -2.10
CA CYS A 172 -6.87 -10.12 -2.65
C CYS A 172 -5.53 -9.45 -2.33
N SER A 173 -4.73 -10.14 -1.51
CA SER A 173 -3.40 -9.72 -1.07
C SER A 173 -2.34 -10.46 -1.87
N ILE A 174 -1.39 -9.73 -2.44
CA ILE A 174 -0.25 -10.29 -3.18
C ILE A 174 1.01 -9.95 -2.38
N ILE A 175 1.62 -10.94 -1.74
CA ILE A 175 2.77 -10.73 -0.83
C ILE A 175 3.98 -11.49 -1.35
N GLY A 176 5.01 -10.75 -1.77
CA GLY A 176 6.25 -11.29 -2.30
C GLY A 176 6.97 -12.21 -1.32
N THR A 177 7.62 -13.25 -1.84
CA THR A 177 8.46 -14.18 -1.09
C THR A 177 9.49 -14.82 -2.02
N TRP A 178 10.30 -15.74 -1.51
CA TRP A 178 11.25 -16.54 -2.26
C TRP A 178 11.12 -18.01 -1.85
N ARG A 179 11.59 -18.94 -2.69
CA ARG A 179 11.55 -20.40 -2.39
C ARG A 179 12.92 -21.03 -2.23
N ASP A 180 13.99 -20.36 -2.65
CA ASP A 180 15.37 -20.79 -2.47
C ASP A 180 15.95 -20.29 -1.13
N LYS A 181 17.28 -20.33 -1.02
CA LYS A 181 17.99 -20.07 0.24
C LYS A 181 18.13 -18.58 0.54
N ILE A 182 18.10 -18.21 1.82
CA ILE A 182 18.55 -16.89 2.25
C ILE A 182 20.01 -16.71 1.85
N ARG A 183 20.32 -15.55 1.27
CA ARG A 183 21.70 -15.22 0.91
C ARG A 183 22.41 -14.67 2.14
N ILE A 184 23.56 -15.25 2.47
CA ILE A 184 24.34 -14.93 3.67
C ILE A 184 25.73 -14.42 3.25
N ASP A 185 26.06 -13.19 3.65
CA ASP A 185 27.41 -12.68 3.68
C ASP A 185 27.99 -12.86 5.09
N GLN A 186 28.84 -13.89 5.25
CA GLN A 186 29.42 -14.24 6.55
C GLN A 186 30.37 -13.18 7.09
N GLU A 187 31.01 -12.38 6.22
CA GLU A 187 31.87 -11.27 6.65
C GLU A 187 31.01 -10.18 7.28
N ALA A 188 29.92 -9.80 6.62
CA ALA A 188 28.97 -8.84 7.18
C ALA A 188 28.31 -9.36 8.47
N VAL A 189 28.00 -10.67 8.58
CA VAL A 189 27.52 -11.26 9.86
C VAL A 189 28.53 -11.03 10.97
N ARG A 190 29.81 -11.36 10.74
CA ARG A 190 30.87 -11.13 11.73
C ARG A 190 31.03 -9.64 12.06
N ALA A 191 30.86 -8.74 11.09
CA ALA A 191 30.90 -7.31 11.32
C ALA A 191 29.73 -6.81 12.20
N TYR A 192 28.54 -7.41 12.11
CA TYR A 192 27.45 -7.16 13.07
C TYR A 192 27.81 -7.65 14.48
N VAL A 193 28.30 -8.88 14.62
CA VAL A 193 28.68 -9.46 15.93
C VAL A 193 29.83 -8.69 16.57
N GLY A 194 30.82 -8.27 15.78
CA GLY A 194 31.95 -7.43 16.22
C GLY A 194 31.59 -5.97 16.48
N GLY A 195 30.37 -5.55 16.13
CA GLY A 195 29.87 -4.21 16.39
C GLY A 195 30.32 -3.12 15.42
N GLU A 196 30.74 -3.50 14.22
CA GLU A 196 31.15 -2.57 13.17
C GLU A 196 29.96 -2.04 12.36
N LEU A 197 28.84 -2.77 12.37
CA LEU A 197 27.58 -2.46 11.70
C LEU A 197 26.45 -2.23 12.70
N VAL A 198 25.52 -1.33 12.35
CA VAL A 198 24.37 -0.98 13.19
C VAL A 198 23.21 -1.94 12.90
N PRO A 199 22.73 -2.74 13.89
CA PRO A 199 21.60 -3.64 13.72
C PRO A 199 20.31 -2.91 13.31
N ASN A 200 19.44 -3.64 12.61
CA ASN A 200 18.11 -3.19 12.18
C ASN A 200 18.12 -1.84 11.43
N GLY A 201 19.21 -1.56 10.69
CA GLY A 201 19.40 -0.30 9.98
C GLY A 201 19.40 0.94 10.89
N GLY A 202 19.64 0.77 12.19
CA GLY A 202 19.58 1.86 13.18
C GLY A 202 18.20 2.17 13.72
N ALA A 203 17.20 1.30 13.51
CA ALA A 203 15.83 1.50 14.02
C ALA A 203 15.72 1.64 15.55
N HIS A 204 16.74 1.21 16.30
CA HIS A 204 16.81 1.30 17.76
C HIS A 204 18.00 2.16 18.25
N GLY A 205 18.49 3.06 17.38
CA GLY A 205 19.67 3.89 17.64
C GLY A 205 20.71 3.73 16.54
N THR A 206 21.39 4.81 16.19
CA THR A 206 22.37 4.87 15.09
C THR A 206 23.79 4.50 15.51
N GLU A 207 24.01 4.29 16.80
CA GLU A 207 25.32 3.95 17.35
C GLU A 207 25.72 2.52 16.98
N LYS A 208 27.00 2.37 16.67
CA LYS A 208 27.60 1.06 16.45
C LYS A 208 27.69 0.30 17.76
N ARG A 209 27.24 -0.96 17.77
CA ARG A 209 27.38 -1.86 18.90
C ARG A 209 27.46 -3.30 18.43
N ALA A 210 28.09 -4.15 19.23
CA ALA A 210 28.05 -5.59 19.04
C ALA A 210 26.59 -6.08 19.07
N LEU A 211 26.23 -6.88 18.06
CA LEU A 211 24.97 -7.61 18.01
C LEU A 211 25.09 -8.87 18.88
N ASP A 212 24.21 -9.03 19.86
CA ASP A 212 24.05 -10.32 20.54
C ASP A 212 23.22 -11.23 19.61
N ILE A 213 23.90 -11.85 18.64
CA ILE A 213 23.24 -12.65 17.58
C ILE A 213 22.41 -13.80 18.14
N GLN A 214 22.80 -14.35 19.30
CA GLN A 214 22.03 -15.38 19.97
C GLN A 214 20.68 -14.82 20.43
N LYS A 215 20.69 -13.76 21.25
CA LYS A 215 19.46 -13.20 21.81
C LYS A 215 18.58 -12.48 20.80
N GLU A 216 19.18 -11.77 19.86
CA GLU A 216 18.47 -10.82 18.99
C GLU A 216 18.06 -11.43 17.64
N VAL A 217 18.65 -12.57 17.25
CA VAL A 217 18.34 -13.23 15.96
C VAL A 217 17.94 -14.68 16.16
N ILE A 218 18.79 -15.52 16.76
CA ILE A 218 18.58 -16.96 16.83
C ILE A 218 17.42 -17.32 17.78
N ASP A 219 17.45 -16.78 19.00
CA ASP A 219 16.41 -17.01 20.00
C ASP A 219 15.04 -16.43 19.59
N LEU A 220 15.03 -15.51 18.63
CA LEU A 220 13.80 -14.91 18.09
C LEU A 220 13.34 -15.53 16.76
N CYS A 221 14.13 -16.43 16.16
CA CYS A 221 13.70 -17.16 14.97
C CYS A 221 12.50 -18.05 15.32
N PRO A 222 11.33 -17.88 14.68
CA PRO A 222 10.09 -18.55 15.08
C PRO A 222 10.15 -20.07 14.92
N THR A 223 10.95 -20.58 13.98
CA THR A 223 11.11 -22.02 13.72
C THR A 223 12.40 -22.60 14.28
N LYS A 224 13.23 -21.78 14.93
CA LYS A 224 14.53 -22.20 15.50
C LYS A 224 15.47 -22.86 14.45
N CYS A 225 15.33 -22.47 13.18
CA CYS A 225 16.11 -23.00 12.06
C CYS A 225 17.44 -22.29 11.83
N MET A 226 18.08 -21.73 12.86
CA MET A 226 19.32 -20.95 12.74
C MET A 226 20.32 -21.32 13.84
N GLU A 227 21.60 -21.32 13.49
CA GLU A 227 22.70 -21.60 14.44
C GLU A 227 23.90 -20.68 14.16
N TRP A 228 24.55 -20.23 15.22
CA TRP A 228 25.81 -19.50 15.17
C TRP A 228 26.90 -20.29 15.88
N ASP A 229 27.94 -20.70 15.16
CA ASP A 229 29.04 -21.52 15.69
C ASP A 229 30.17 -20.69 16.35
N GLY A 230 29.98 -19.37 16.47
CA GLY A 230 31.02 -18.43 16.87
C GLY A 230 31.75 -17.74 15.71
N LYS A 231 31.56 -18.21 14.47
CA LYS A 231 32.26 -17.72 13.27
C LYS A 231 31.36 -17.61 12.03
N ASN A 232 30.43 -18.54 11.84
CA ASN A 232 29.51 -18.63 10.71
C ASN A 232 28.08 -18.81 11.17
N LEU A 233 27.17 -18.12 10.48
CA LEU A 233 25.74 -18.28 10.64
C LEU A 233 25.24 -19.34 9.67
N LYS A 234 24.55 -20.35 10.19
CA LYS A 234 23.86 -21.36 9.38
C LYS A 234 22.36 -21.16 9.49
N ILE A 235 21.67 -21.33 8.36
CA ILE A 235 20.21 -21.33 8.26
C ILE A 235 19.81 -22.62 7.56
N TRP A 236 18.87 -23.36 8.15
CA TRP A 236 18.20 -24.49 7.51
C TRP A 236 16.95 -23.95 6.80
N ASP A 237 17.10 -23.56 5.53
CA ASP A 237 16.07 -22.88 4.76
C ASP A 237 14.80 -23.73 4.58
N GLU A 238 14.92 -25.05 4.60
CA GLU A 238 13.81 -26.01 4.58
C GLU A 238 12.82 -25.82 5.73
N ASP A 239 13.31 -25.35 6.89
CA ASP A 239 12.51 -25.08 8.08
C ASP A 239 12.22 -23.57 8.26
N CYS A 240 12.64 -22.73 7.32
CA CYS A 240 12.43 -21.29 7.36
C CYS A 240 11.04 -20.91 6.85
N THR A 241 10.26 -20.19 7.67
CA THR A 241 8.95 -19.64 7.28
C THR A 241 9.04 -18.26 6.63
N ARG A 242 10.26 -17.76 6.37
CA ARG A 242 10.54 -16.49 5.68
C ARG A 242 9.87 -15.28 6.34
N CYS A 243 9.86 -15.25 7.68
CA CYS A 243 9.23 -14.20 8.50
C CYS A 243 9.93 -12.83 8.46
N MET A 244 11.01 -12.67 7.68
CA MET A 244 11.85 -11.47 7.55
C MET A 244 12.69 -11.08 8.77
N HIS A 245 12.46 -11.60 9.98
CA HIS A 245 13.13 -11.15 11.21
C HIS A 245 14.66 -11.01 11.09
N CYS A 246 15.35 -12.08 10.70
CA CYS A 246 16.82 -12.05 10.60
C CYS A 246 17.32 -11.08 9.52
N ILE A 247 16.62 -10.98 8.39
CA ILE A 247 16.92 -10.02 7.31
C ILE A 247 16.71 -8.59 7.79
N ASN A 248 15.63 -8.33 8.54
CA ASN A 248 15.36 -7.01 9.11
C ASN A 248 16.46 -6.60 10.09
N VAL A 249 16.92 -7.51 10.95
CA VAL A 249 17.99 -7.22 11.93
C VAL A 249 19.36 -7.04 11.27
N MET A 250 19.69 -7.82 10.24
CA MET A 250 21.00 -7.80 9.58
C MET A 250 20.91 -7.55 8.06
N PRO A 251 20.35 -6.42 7.60
CA PRO A 251 20.02 -6.22 6.18
C PRO A 251 21.24 -6.11 5.26
N ARG A 252 22.41 -5.79 5.82
CA ARG A 252 23.67 -5.78 5.06
C ARG A 252 24.26 -7.18 4.86
N ALA A 253 23.89 -8.15 5.70
CA ALA A 253 24.44 -9.49 5.70
C ALA A 253 23.47 -10.54 5.12
N LEU A 254 22.17 -10.37 5.35
CA LEU A 254 21.13 -11.30 4.94
C LEU A 254 20.22 -10.66 3.90
N ARG A 255 19.91 -11.42 2.84
CA ARG A 255 18.95 -10.99 1.81
C ARG A 255 17.98 -12.11 1.45
N PRO A 256 16.77 -11.78 0.97
CA PRO A 256 15.90 -12.75 0.31
C PRO A 256 16.65 -13.56 -0.75
N GLY A 257 16.20 -14.79 -1.01
CA GLY A 257 16.69 -15.62 -2.10
C GLY A 257 16.46 -15.00 -3.50
N GLN A 258 16.89 -15.69 -4.53
CA GLN A 258 16.77 -15.23 -5.93
C GLN A 258 15.58 -15.83 -6.67
N ASP A 259 15.09 -16.98 -6.23
CA ASP A 259 13.92 -17.65 -6.79
C ASP A 259 12.66 -17.06 -6.15
N VAL A 260 12.28 -15.90 -6.69
CA VAL A 260 11.26 -15.02 -6.14
C VAL A 260 9.88 -15.25 -6.76
N GLY A 261 8.85 -15.01 -5.96
CA GLY A 261 7.45 -15.08 -6.36
C GLY A 261 6.58 -14.37 -5.34
N ALA A 262 5.31 -14.75 -5.26
CA ALA A 262 4.38 -14.20 -4.27
C ALA A 262 3.44 -15.29 -3.72
N THR A 263 2.98 -15.08 -2.49
CA THR A 263 1.83 -15.77 -1.91
C THR A 263 0.59 -14.92 -2.14
N ILE A 264 -0.51 -15.56 -2.55
CA ILE A 264 -1.83 -14.95 -2.63
C ILE A 264 -2.60 -15.26 -1.34
N LEU A 265 -3.22 -14.25 -0.76
CA LEU A 265 -4.10 -14.41 0.40
C LEU A 265 -5.43 -13.69 0.16
N VAL A 266 -6.54 -14.33 0.48
CA VAL A 266 -7.88 -13.85 0.12
C VAL A 266 -8.77 -13.68 1.35
N GLY A 267 -9.69 -12.70 1.30
CA GLY A 267 -10.79 -12.56 2.25
C GLY A 267 -10.59 -11.52 3.35
N ALA A 268 -9.54 -10.69 3.31
CA ALA A 268 -9.34 -9.69 4.35
C ALA A 268 -10.46 -8.63 4.35
N LYS A 269 -11.09 -8.41 5.49
CA LYS A 269 -12.18 -7.44 5.64
C LYS A 269 -12.30 -6.89 7.06
N ALA A 270 -12.89 -5.70 7.14
CA ALA A 270 -13.30 -5.08 8.40
C ALA A 270 -14.46 -5.87 9.07
N PRO A 271 -14.84 -5.53 10.32
CA PRO A 271 -15.81 -6.30 11.09
C PRO A 271 -17.16 -6.58 10.41
N ILE A 272 -17.76 -5.62 9.70
CA ILE A 272 -19.12 -5.80 9.18
C ILE A 272 -19.15 -6.81 8.01
N LEU A 273 -20.06 -7.80 7.98
CA LEU A 273 -21.04 -8.15 9.01
C LEU A 273 -20.51 -9.21 10.01
N GLU A 274 -19.82 -10.23 9.51
CA GLU A 274 -19.48 -11.47 10.25
C GLU A 274 -18.10 -11.47 10.93
N GLY A 275 -17.66 -10.32 11.42
CA GLY A 275 -16.34 -10.18 12.07
C GLY A 275 -15.22 -9.81 11.12
N ALA A 276 -14.11 -9.37 11.71
CA ALA A 276 -12.91 -8.98 10.95
C ALA A 276 -12.15 -10.22 10.49
N GLN A 277 -11.56 -10.15 9.31
CA GLN A 277 -10.73 -11.21 8.75
C GLN A 277 -9.43 -10.63 8.21
N LEU A 278 -8.35 -11.38 8.38
CA LEU A 278 -7.13 -11.23 7.61
C LEU A 278 -7.18 -12.17 6.40
N GLY A 279 -6.36 -11.90 5.39
CA GLY A 279 -6.24 -12.76 4.22
C GLY A 279 -5.77 -14.16 4.62
N SER A 280 -6.44 -15.17 4.10
CA SER A 280 -6.05 -16.58 4.26
C SER A 280 -5.31 -17.05 3.01
N VAL A 281 -4.23 -17.80 3.17
CA VAL A 281 -3.43 -18.35 2.07
C VAL A 281 -4.30 -19.26 1.20
N VAL A 282 -4.16 -19.14 -0.12
CA VAL A 282 -4.84 -19.97 -1.14
C VAL A 282 -3.85 -20.73 -2.01
#